data_AF-A0A9D5R0H6-F1
#
_entry.id   AF-A0A9D5R0H6-F1
#
_cell.length_a   1.000
_cell.length_b   1.000
_cell.length_c   1.000
_cell.angle_alpha   90.00
_cell.angle_beta   90.00
_cell.angle_gamma   90.00
#
_symmetry.space_group_name_H-M   'P 1'
#
loop_
_entity.id
_entity.type
_entity.pdbx_description
1 polymer ?
#
loop_
_entity_poly.entity_id
_entity_poly.type
_entity_poly.pdbx_seq_one_letter_code
_entity_poly.pdbx_strand_id
1 'polypeptide(L)' 'MFYDELKKYSWDETTRAVASKTAAQVEAALAKEHLSIDDFMALISPAGAPYLEEMAR' A
#
# COMPACT_ATOMS: atom_id res chain seq x y z
N MET A 1 -3.02 18.17 -17.90
CA MET A 1 -1.82 17.36 -18.24
C MET A 1 -1.57 16.38 -17.08
N PHE A 2 -0.89 15.25 -17.24
CA PHE A 2 -0.67 14.29 -16.12
C PHE A 2 0.01 14.92 -14.88
N TYR A 3 0.78 15.99 -15.10
CA TYR A 3 1.42 16.80 -14.06
C TYR A 3 0.45 17.49 -13.09
N ASP A 4 -0.72 17.93 -13.56
CA ASP A 4 -1.73 18.60 -12.72
C ASP A 4 -2.40 17.61 -11.76
N GLU A 5 -2.45 16.32 -12.13
CA GLU A 5 -2.97 15.25 -11.30
C GLU A 5 -2.01 14.92 -10.16
N LEU A 6 -0.70 14.83 -10.47
CA LEU A 6 0.34 14.57 -9.45
C LEU A 6 0.38 15.67 -8.39
N LYS A 7 0.15 16.94 -8.76
CA LYS A 7 0.08 18.06 -7.81
C LYS A 7 -1.03 17.94 -6.77
N LYS A 8 -2.07 17.12 -7.03
CA LYS A 8 -3.16 16.89 -6.07
C LYS A 8 -2.75 15.99 -4.92
N TYR A 9 -1.64 15.25 -5.06
CA TYR A 9 -1.17 14.29 -4.07
C TYR A 9 0.11 14.82 -3.42
N SER A 10 0.05 15.06 -2.11
CA SER A 10 1.22 15.42 -1.33
C SER A 10 2.10 14.19 -1.11
N TRP A 11 3.36 14.28 -1.52
CA TRP A 11 4.26 13.14 -1.48
C TRP A 11 4.55 12.67 -0.04
N ASP A 12 4.65 13.62 0.88
CA ASP A 12 4.75 13.38 2.32
C ASP A 12 3.52 12.68 2.89
N GLU A 13 2.31 13.11 2.52
CA GLU A 13 1.07 12.52 3.04
C GLU A 13 0.89 11.10 2.52
N THR A 14 1.14 10.86 1.24
CA THR A 14 1.07 9.52 0.65
C THR A 14 2.10 8.59 1.29
N THR A 15 3.33 9.06 1.49
CA THR A 15 4.38 8.26 2.15
C THR A 15 4.01 7.93 3.60
N ARG A 16 3.45 8.90 4.34
CA ARG A 16 2.98 8.70 5.71
C ARG A 16 1.80 7.72 5.78
N ALA A 17 0.87 7.83 4.83
CA ALA A 17 -0.27 6.92 4.73
C ALA A 17 0.19 5.48 4.50
N VAL A 18 1.13 5.27 3.58
CA VAL A 18 1.76 3.95 3.33
C VAL A 18 2.48 3.44 4.58
N ALA A 19 3.32 4.26 5.21
CA ALA A 19 4.09 3.86 6.39
C ALA A 19 3.20 3.55 7.62
N SER A 20 2.00 4.11 7.69
CA SER A 20 1.05 3.90 8.78
C SER A 20 0.25 2.60 8.70
N LYS A 21 0.37 1.84 7.61
CA LYS A 21 -0.38 0.59 7.42
C LYS A 21 0.09 -0.48 8.40
N THR A 22 -0.85 -1.34 8.82
CA THR A 22 -0.61 -2.37 9.84
C THR A 22 -0.55 -3.77 9.23
N ALA A 23 0.06 -4.71 9.96
CA ALA A 23 0.13 -6.12 9.53
C ALA A 23 -1.27 -6.72 9.28
N ALA A 24 -2.27 -6.37 10.10
CA ALA A 24 -3.65 -6.80 9.88
C ALA A 24 -4.24 -6.32 8.54
N GLN A 25 -3.84 -5.13 8.08
CA GLN A 25 -4.24 -4.63 6.75
C GLN A 25 -3.51 -5.36 5.63
N VAL A 26 -2.26 -5.77 5.84
CA VAL A 26 -1.49 -6.59 4.90
C VAL A 26 -2.13 -7.97 4.74
N GLU A 27 -2.45 -8.64 5.85
CA GLU A 27 -3.12 -9.95 5.81
C GLU A 27 -4.49 -9.88 5.13
N ALA A 28 -5.27 -8.83 5.43
CA ALA A 28 -6.54 -8.59 4.77
C ALA A 28 -6.38 -8.31 3.26
N ALA A 29 -5.28 -7.67 2.85
CA ALA A 29 -4.95 -7.45 1.45
C ALA A 29 -4.57 -8.75 0.75
N LEU A 30 -3.73 -9.59 1.36
CA LEU A 30 -3.31 -10.89 0.81
C LEU A 30 -4.48 -11.87 0.61
N ALA A 31 -5.51 -11.78 1.45
CA ALA A 31 -6.69 -12.62 1.35
C ALA A 31 -7.68 -12.19 0.23
N LYS A 32 -7.46 -11.03 -0.42
CA LYS A 32 -8.35 -10.50 -1.47
C LYS A 32 -7.87 -10.91 -2.85
N GLU A 33 -8.83 -11.29 -3.70
CA GLU A 33 -8.58 -11.55 -5.12
C GLU A 33 -8.38 -10.26 -5.93
N HIS A 34 -9.04 -9.17 -5.53
CA HIS A 34 -8.91 -7.85 -6.14
C HIS A 34 -8.50 -6.80 -5.10
N LEU A 35 -7.32 -6.22 -5.30
CA LEU A 35 -6.71 -5.24 -4.41
C LEU A 35 -7.19 -3.83 -4.73
N SER A 36 -7.57 -3.08 -3.69
CA SER A 36 -7.76 -1.64 -3.79
C SER A 36 -6.42 -0.89 -3.66
N ILE A 37 -6.41 0.41 -3.96
CA ILE A 37 -5.22 1.26 -3.75
C ILE A 37 -4.77 1.21 -2.28
N ASP A 38 -5.72 1.17 -1.34
CA ASP A 38 -5.44 1.08 0.08
C ASP A 38 -4.80 -0.25 0.49
N ASP A 39 -5.22 -1.34 -0.15
CA ASP A 39 -4.64 -2.67 0.03
C ASP A 39 -3.23 -2.71 -0.56
N PHE A 40 -3.03 -2.14 -1.76
CA PHE A 40 -1.71 -2.02 -2.36
C PHE A 40 -0.75 -1.21 -1.49
N MET A 41 -1.22 -0.08 -0.92
CA MET A 41 -0.45 0.71 0.05
C MET A 41 -0.04 -0.12 1.28
N ALA A 42 -0.89 -1.04 1.74
CA ALA A 42 -0.54 -1.94 2.83
C ALA A 42 0.55 -2.94 2.41
N LEU A 43 0.44 -3.54 1.22
CA LEU A 43 1.44 -4.50 0.72
C LEU A 43 2.84 -3.89 0.56
N ILE A 44 2.93 -2.63 0.11
CA ILE A 44 4.22 -1.92 -0.04
C ILE A 44 4.71 -1.22 1.24
N SER A 45 3.95 -1.30 2.32
CA SER A 45 4.32 -0.67 3.60
C SER A 45 5.46 -1.43 4.30
N PRO A 46 6.12 -0.84 5.32
CA PRO A 46 7.06 -1.56 6.15
C PRO A 46 6.46 -2.81 6.81
N ALA A 47 5.16 -2.81 7.10
CA ALA A 47 4.44 -3.96 7.64
C ALA A 47 4.25 -5.09 6.60
N GLY A 48 4.37 -4.80 5.31
CA GLY A 48 4.30 -5.78 4.22
C GLY A 48 5.62 -6.52 3.96
N ALA A 49 6.75 -5.98 4.42
CA ALA A 49 8.06 -6.59 4.21
C ALA A 49 8.17 -8.06 4.68
N PRO A 50 7.61 -8.47 5.84
CA PRO A 50 7.62 -9.87 6.26
C PRO A 50 6.81 -10.82 5.37
N TYR A 51 5.86 -10.29 4.59
CA TYR A 51 4.92 -11.07 3.79
C TYR A 51 5.33 -11.14 2.31
N LEU A 52 6.52 -10.64 1.94
CA LEU A 52 7.00 -10.65 0.55
C LEU A 52 7.06 -12.06 -0.05
N GLU A 53 7.39 -13.06 0.75
CA GLU A 53 7.39 -14.46 0.31
C GLU A 53 5.97 -14.97 0.00
N GLU A 54 4.98 -14.58 0.80
CA GLU A 54 3.57 -14.92 0.55
C GLU A 54 3.01 -14.23 -0.68
N MET A 55 3.45 -12.99 -0.98
CA MET A 55 3.07 -12.26 -2.20
C MET A 55 3.61 -12.90 -3.48
N ALA A 56 4.76 -13.56 -3.40
CA ALA A 56 5.45 -14.15 -4.55
C ALA A 56 5.00 -15.60 -4.85
N ARG A 57 4.13 -16.16 -4.01
CA ARG A 57 3.62 -17.51 -4.10
C ARG A 57 2.46 -17.63 -5.08
#